data_AF-A0A379K5Z5-F1
#
_entry.id   AF-A0A379K5Z5-F1
#
_cell.length_a   1.000
_cell.length_b   1.000
_cell.length_c   1.000
_cell.angle_alpha   90.00
_cell.angle_beta   90.00
_cell.angle_gamma   90.00
#
_symmetry.space_group_name_H-M   'P 1'
#
loop_
_entity.id
_entity.type
_entity.pdbx_description
1 polymer ?
#
loop_
_entity_poly.entity_id
_entity_poly.type
_entity_poly.pdbx_seq_one_letter_code
_entity_poly.pdbx_strand_id
1 'polypeptide(L)'
;MHKDPSLSKVFYRPIEAAIRWAGLLRYKAVILASIASPRCLPQMLDCPRWSECRLYSERIYDGILNAELPFGKNGITLNDPELVSSPDLTVRHVDLKRWMRTHYPEHRPGFLFSRGERMAHPFITLETGQALLLERLALQAALDHSRREVRELQLQHEALLKQSAVLLASKQCAISDRAETTYLNIIGGMLTLMLGQSPSGVPYSSFKTQEAIVTALLAHYGGTMGITERTLNGKFANARKNVRSAAA
;
A
#
# COMPACT_ATOMS: atom_id res chain seq x y z
N MET A 1 -33.53 -49.47 24.36
CA MET A 1 -32.38 -48.69 23.84
C MET A 1 -32.52 -48.56 22.33
N HIS A 2 -33.05 -47.44 21.83
CA HIS A 2 -33.05 -47.17 20.40
C HIS A 2 -31.60 -46.91 19.97
N LYS A 3 -30.99 -47.86 19.25
CA LYS A 3 -29.70 -47.61 18.59
C LYS A 3 -29.97 -46.53 17.55
N ASP A 4 -29.49 -45.32 17.81
CA ASP A 4 -29.52 -44.27 16.80
C ASP A 4 -28.80 -44.77 15.53
N PRO A 5 -29.43 -44.62 14.35
CA PRO A 5 -28.84 -45.10 13.11
C PRO A 5 -27.50 -44.41 12.86
N SER A 6 -26.48 -45.17 12.44
CA SER A 6 -25.17 -44.61 12.10
C SER A 6 -25.32 -43.49 11.06
N LEU A 7 -24.76 -42.33 11.41
CA LEU A 7 -24.78 -41.14 10.57
C LEU A 7 -24.11 -41.41 9.23
N SER A 8 -22.95 -42.08 9.25
CA SER A 8 -22.16 -42.41 8.06
C SER A 8 -22.10 -43.93 7.80
N LYS A 9 -21.93 -44.30 6.53
CA LYS A 9 -21.73 -45.66 6.03
C LYS A 9 -20.60 -45.67 4.99
N VAL A 10 -20.13 -46.87 4.62
CA VAL A 10 -19.13 -47.09 3.56
C VAL A 10 -19.72 -46.87 2.16
N PHE A 11 -21.02 -47.12 1.99
CA PHE A 11 -21.77 -46.88 0.76
C PHE A 11 -23.25 -46.61 1.08
N TYR A 12 -23.97 -46.05 0.11
CA TYR A 12 -25.36 -45.64 0.24
C TYR A 12 -26.15 -45.98 -1.02
N ARG A 13 -27.42 -46.34 -0.86
CA ARG A 13 -28.38 -46.22 -1.98
C ARG A 13 -28.64 -44.72 -2.26
N PRO A 14 -28.95 -44.30 -3.50
CA PRO A 14 -29.18 -42.88 -3.83
C PRO A 14 -30.17 -42.21 -2.88
N ILE A 15 -31.31 -42.86 -2.63
CA ILE A 15 -32.32 -42.38 -1.68
C ILE A 15 -31.79 -42.29 -0.24
N GLU A 16 -30.97 -43.23 0.22
CA GLU A 16 -30.39 -43.20 1.57
C GLU A 16 -29.38 -42.05 1.75
N ALA A 17 -28.66 -41.70 0.69
CA ALA A 17 -27.77 -40.53 0.66
C ALA A 17 -28.57 -39.23 0.63
N ALA A 18 -29.62 -39.17 -0.19
CA ALA A 18 -30.52 -38.01 -0.28
C ALA A 18 -31.22 -37.71 1.06
N ILE A 19 -31.72 -38.73 1.77
CA ILE A 19 -32.30 -38.59 3.11
C ILE A 19 -31.29 -37.97 4.08
N ARG A 20 -30.03 -38.42 4.05
CA ARG A 20 -28.97 -37.87 4.92
C ARG A 20 -28.57 -36.45 4.52
N TRP A 21 -28.55 -36.16 3.23
CA TRP A 21 -28.28 -34.82 2.71
C TRP A 21 -29.37 -33.82 3.13
N ALA A 22 -30.64 -34.22 3.06
CA ALA A 22 -31.77 -33.42 3.53
C ALA A 22 -31.91 -33.34 5.07
N GLY A 23 -31.13 -34.12 5.82
CA GLY A 23 -31.21 -34.16 7.29
C GLY A 23 -32.44 -34.92 7.81
N LEU A 24 -33.01 -35.83 7.02
CA LEU A 24 -34.26 -36.54 7.31
C LEU A 24 -34.04 -37.95 7.88
N LEU A 25 -32.89 -38.19 8.53
CA LEU A 25 -32.53 -39.52 9.03
C LEU A 25 -33.57 -40.10 10.01
N ARG A 26 -34.25 -39.25 10.78
CA ARG A 26 -35.34 -39.63 11.68
C ARG A 26 -36.57 -40.18 10.95
N TYR A 27 -36.84 -39.72 9.73
CA TYR A 27 -37.97 -40.13 8.90
C TYR A 27 -37.61 -41.28 7.94
N LYS A 28 -36.37 -41.79 8.00
CA LYS A 28 -35.86 -42.79 7.05
C LYS A 28 -36.79 -43.99 6.88
N ALA A 29 -37.30 -44.55 7.97
CA ALA A 29 -38.16 -45.74 7.92
C ALA A 29 -39.49 -45.45 7.20
N VAL A 30 -40.12 -44.31 7.51
CA VAL A 30 -41.37 -43.86 6.87
C VAL A 30 -41.14 -43.61 5.39
N ILE A 31 -40.10 -42.86 5.04
CA ILE A 31 -39.75 -42.56 3.65
C ILE A 31 -39.52 -43.85 2.85
N LEU A 32 -38.73 -44.80 3.37
CA LEU A 32 -38.46 -46.04 2.65
C LEU A 32 -39.69 -46.93 2.50
N ALA A 33 -40.62 -46.90 3.46
CA ALA A 33 -41.88 -47.65 3.37
C ALA A 33 -42.85 -47.06 2.32
N SER A 34 -42.77 -45.74 2.07
CA SER A 34 -43.63 -45.04 1.11
C SER A 34 -43.11 -45.04 -0.33
N ILE A 35 -41.93 -45.59 -0.59
CA ILE A 35 -41.30 -45.61 -1.92
C ILE A 35 -41.52 -46.97 -2.56
N ALA A 36 -42.22 -46.99 -3.70
CA ALA A 36 -42.45 -48.20 -4.47
C ALA A 36 -41.22 -48.58 -5.33
N SER A 37 -40.49 -47.60 -5.85
CA SER A 37 -39.28 -47.84 -6.65
C SER A 37 -38.21 -46.76 -6.41
N PRO A 38 -36.91 -47.10 -6.56
CA PRO A 38 -35.80 -46.15 -6.33
C PRO A 38 -35.82 -44.91 -7.24
N ARG A 39 -36.55 -44.96 -8.36
CA ARG A 39 -36.64 -43.93 -9.40
C ARG A 39 -37.99 -43.20 -9.40
N CYS A 40 -39.01 -43.77 -8.76
CA CYS A 40 -40.35 -43.19 -8.68
C CYS A 40 -40.65 -42.81 -7.23
N LEU A 41 -40.24 -41.59 -6.87
CA LEU A 41 -40.52 -41.02 -5.55
C LEU A 41 -41.90 -40.36 -5.54
N PRO A 42 -42.70 -40.52 -4.46
CA PRO A 42 -44.01 -39.88 -4.35
C PRO A 42 -43.90 -38.36 -4.39
N GLN A 43 -44.83 -37.70 -5.07
CA GLN A 43 -44.81 -36.24 -5.22
C GLN A 43 -45.05 -35.52 -3.89
N MET A 44 -45.90 -36.09 -3.04
CA MET A 44 -46.19 -35.59 -1.70
C MET A 44 -45.96 -36.69 -0.68
N LEU A 45 -45.36 -36.32 0.45
CA LEU A 45 -45.16 -37.17 1.60
C LEU A 45 -45.24 -36.28 2.85
N ASP A 46 -45.87 -36.75 3.91
CA ASP A 46 -45.94 -36.03 5.19
C ASP A 46 -44.60 -36.10 5.92
N CYS A 47 -43.63 -35.35 5.40
CA CYS A 47 -42.28 -35.26 5.92
C CYS A 47 -41.74 -33.86 5.67
N PRO A 48 -41.12 -33.21 6.67
CA PRO A 48 -40.47 -31.93 6.46
C PRO A 48 -39.39 -32.07 5.37
N ARG A 49 -39.24 -31.05 4.53
CA ARG A 49 -38.18 -30.97 3.50
C ARG A 49 -38.18 -32.13 2.48
N TRP A 50 -39.31 -32.81 2.30
CA TRP A 50 -39.43 -33.91 1.34
C TRP A 50 -39.06 -33.51 -0.10
N SER A 51 -39.45 -32.32 -0.52
CA SER A 51 -39.11 -31.76 -1.84
C SER A 51 -37.59 -31.70 -2.08
N GLU A 52 -36.82 -31.31 -1.06
CA GLU A 52 -35.36 -31.26 -1.13
C GLU A 52 -34.75 -32.66 -1.17
N CYS A 53 -35.29 -33.61 -0.40
CA CYS A 53 -34.87 -35.01 -0.46
C CYS A 53 -35.07 -35.60 -1.86
N ARG A 54 -36.21 -35.30 -2.50
CA ARG A 54 -36.47 -35.72 -3.89
C ARG A 54 -35.45 -35.10 -4.84
N LEU A 55 -35.22 -33.79 -4.75
CA LEU A 55 -34.23 -33.09 -5.56
C LEU A 55 -32.82 -33.65 -5.39
N TYR A 56 -32.40 -33.97 -4.16
CA TYR A 56 -31.09 -34.57 -3.91
C TYR A 56 -30.97 -35.97 -4.47
N SER A 57 -32.04 -36.76 -4.44
CA SER A 57 -32.07 -38.06 -5.11
C SER A 57 -31.92 -37.90 -6.63
N GLU A 58 -32.66 -36.96 -7.22
CA GLU A 58 -32.58 -36.63 -8.65
C GLU A 58 -31.17 -36.20 -9.04
N ARG A 59 -30.51 -35.32 -8.26
CA ARG A 59 -29.11 -34.91 -8.49
C ARG A 59 -28.12 -36.06 -8.43
N ILE A 60 -28.30 -37.00 -7.49
CA ILE A 60 -27.42 -38.17 -7.41
C ILE A 60 -27.59 -39.05 -8.66
N TYR A 61 -28.83 -39.26 -9.12
CA TYR A 61 -29.07 -39.99 -10.36
C TYR A 61 -28.55 -39.25 -11.60
N ASP A 62 -28.67 -37.92 -11.63
CA ASP A 62 -28.13 -37.09 -12.71
C ASP A 62 -26.61 -37.26 -12.82
N GLY A 63 -25.87 -37.19 -11.70
CA GLY A 63 -24.43 -37.46 -11.69
C GLY A 63 -24.07 -38.89 -12.12
N ILE A 64 -24.92 -39.88 -11.80
CA ILE A 64 -24.74 -41.27 -12.26
C ILE A 64 -24.94 -41.38 -13.78
N LEU A 65 -26.03 -40.81 -14.30
CA LEU A 65 -26.42 -40.88 -15.71
C LEU A 65 -25.44 -40.14 -16.63
N ASN A 66 -24.82 -39.06 -16.14
CA ASN A 66 -23.80 -38.31 -16.86
C ASN A 66 -22.37 -38.83 -16.62
N ALA A 67 -22.22 -40.00 -16.01
CA ALA A 67 -20.93 -40.66 -15.72
C ALA A 67 -19.95 -39.85 -14.84
N GLU A 68 -20.46 -38.90 -14.05
CA GLU A 68 -19.68 -38.10 -13.10
C GLU A 68 -19.53 -38.79 -11.74
N LEU A 69 -20.53 -39.60 -11.35
CA LEU A 69 -20.60 -40.28 -10.07
C LEU A 69 -20.51 -41.81 -10.25
N PRO A 70 -19.38 -42.44 -9.88
CA PRO A 70 -19.23 -43.88 -9.94
C PRO A 70 -20.22 -44.61 -9.03
N PHE A 71 -20.77 -45.72 -9.54
CA PHE A 71 -21.78 -46.51 -8.85
C PHE A 71 -21.58 -48.01 -9.09
N GLY A 72 -22.30 -48.82 -8.33
CA GLY A 72 -22.31 -50.27 -8.50
C GLY A 72 -23.19 -50.93 -7.48
N LYS A 73 -22.79 -52.10 -6.96
CA LYS A 73 -23.63 -52.92 -6.07
C LYS A 73 -22.83 -53.33 -4.84
N ASN A 74 -23.48 -53.27 -3.67
CA ASN A 74 -22.89 -53.65 -2.37
C ASN A 74 -21.54 -52.97 -2.07
N GLY A 75 -21.35 -51.74 -2.54
CA GLY A 75 -20.11 -50.99 -2.32
C GLY A 75 -18.95 -51.33 -3.28
N ILE A 76 -19.17 -52.21 -4.26
CA ILE A 76 -18.24 -52.47 -5.36
C ILE A 76 -18.64 -51.60 -6.54
N THR A 77 -17.72 -50.79 -7.05
CA THR A 77 -17.93 -49.95 -8.23
C THR A 77 -17.89 -50.81 -9.49
N LEU A 78 -18.93 -50.73 -10.31
CA LEU A 78 -19.09 -51.50 -11.55
C LEU A 78 -19.41 -50.59 -12.75
N ASN A 79 -20.12 -49.48 -12.52
CA ASN A 79 -20.61 -48.56 -13.56
C ASN A 79 -21.44 -49.23 -14.66
N ASP A 80 -22.16 -50.29 -14.29
CA ASP A 80 -23.05 -51.03 -15.18
C ASP A 80 -24.38 -50.28 -15.36
N PRO A 81 -24.77 -49.85 -16.57
CA PRO A 81 -26.02 -49.14 -16.83
C PRO A 81 -27.27 -49.92 -16.39
N GLU A 82 -27.24 -51.25 -16.36
CA GLU A 82 -28.38 -52.07 -15.94
C GLU A 82 -28.74 -51.86 -14.46
N LEU A 83 -27.74 -51.49 -13.64
CA LEU A 83 -27.94 -51.22 -12.22
C LEU A 83 -28.69 -49.91 -11.97
N VAL A 84 -28.77 -48.99 -12.93
CA VAL A 84 -29.37 -47.64 -12.71
C VAL A 84 -30.85 -47.72 -12.32
N SER A 85 -31.54 -48.77 -12.74
CA SER A 85 -32.95 -49.04 -12.37
C SER A 85 -33.07 -50.03 -11.21
N SER A 86 -31.96 -50.61 -10.74
CA SER A 86 -31.96 -51.64 -9.70
C SER A 86 -32.06 -51.05 -8.29
N PRO A 87 -32.84 -51.67 -7.37
CA PRO A 87 -32.88 -51.29 -5.97
C PRO A 87 -31.57 -51.57 -5.22
N ASP A 88 -30.67 -52.37 -5.81
CA ASP A 88 -29.36 -52.71 -5.25
C ASP A 88 -28.26 -51.71 -5.63
N LEU A 89 -28.60 -50.65 -6.37
CA LEU A 89 -27.63 -49.62 -6.72
C LEU A 89 -27.09 -48.94 -5.46
N THR A 90 -25.77 -48.87 -5.41
CA THR A 90 -25.02 -48.23 -4.34
C THR A 90 -23.96 -47.29 -4.89
N VAL A 91 -23.71 -46.22 -4.15
CA VAL A 91 -22.63 -45.27 -4.37
C VAL A 91 -21.72 -45.33 -3.16
N ARG A 92 -20.40 -45.46 -3.38
CA ARG A 92 -19.43 -45.48 -2.27
C ARG A 92 -19.36 -44.11 -1.61
N HIS A 93 -19.12 -44.09 -0.31
CA HIS A 93 -18.95 -42.87 0.47
C HIS A 93 -17.90 -41.95 -0.14
N VAL A 94 -16.73 -42.50 -0.47
CA VAL A 94 -15.59 -41.73 -0.98
C VAL A 94 -15.91 -41.08 -2.32
N ASP A 95 -16.62 -41.80 -3.19
CA ASP A 95 -17.00 -41.30 -4.52
C ASP A 95 -18.07 -40.22 -4.42
N LEU A 96 -19.11 -40.44 -3.60
CA LEU A 96 -20.12 -39.43 -3.31
C LEU A 96 -19.51 -38.16 -2.68
N LYS A 97 -18.59 -38.33 -1.73
CA LYS A 97 -17.87 -37.21 -1.11
C LYS A 97 -17.04 -36.43 -2.11
N ARG A 98 -16.33 -37.12 -3.02
CA ARG A 98 -15.52 -36.49 -4.08
C ARG A 98 -16.41 -35.72 -5.06
N TRP A 99 -17.47 -36.35 -5.56
CA TRP A 99 -18.42 -35.71 -6.46
C TRP A 99 -19.08 -34.47 -5.83
N MET A 100 -19.51 -34.55 -4.57
CA MET A 100 -20.08 -33.38 -3.88
C MET A 100 -19.07 -32.24 -3.71
N ARG A 101 -17.78 -32.53 -3.46
CA ARG A 101 -16.75 -31.46 -3.39
C ARG A 101 -16.61 -30.71 -4.71
N THR A 102 -16.75 -31.41 -5.84
CA THR A 102 -16.58 -30.83 -7.17
C THR A 102 -17.83 -30.07 -7.62
N HIS A 103 -19.01 -30.70 -7.54
CA HIS A 103 -20.24 -30.15 -8.14
C HIS A 103 -21.11 -29.35 -7.16
N TYR A 104 -20.95 -29.57 -5.85
CA TYR A 104 -21.72 -28.90 -4.80
C TYR A 104 -20.83 -28.45 -3.62
N PRO A 105 -19.78 -27.62 -3.86
CA PRO A 105 -18.78 -27.27 -2.85
C PRO A 105 -19.36 -26.61 -1.59
N GLU A 106 -20.50 -25.92 -1.73
CA GLU A 106 -21.26 -25.27 -0.66
C GLU A 106 -22.08 -26.25 0.20
N HIS A 107 -22.42 -27.41 -0.35
CA HIS A 107 -23.20 -28.42 0.37
C HIS A 107 -22.27 -29.42 1.05
N ARG A 108 -22.12 -29.29 2.38
CA ARG A 108 -21.28 -30.18 3.19
C ARG A 108 -22.09 -30.89 4.26
N PRO A 109 -22.93 -31.89 3.91
CA PRO A 109 -23.74 -32.58 4.88
C PRO A 109 -22.87 -33.43 5.82
N GLY A 110 -23.25 -33.46 7.11
CA GLY A 110 -22.42 -34.02 8.19
C GLY A 110 -22.14 -35.52 8.08
N PHE A 111 -22.85 -36.26 7.21
CA PHE A 111 -22.59 -37.69 6.99
C PHE A 111 -21.40 -37.98 6.07
N LEU A 112 -20.98 -37.00 5.26
CA LEU A 112 -19.82 -37.09 4.35
C LEU A 112 -18.64 -36.24 4.84
N PHE A 113 -18.92 -35.09 5.44
CA PHE A 113 -17.93 -34.10 5.80
C PHE A 113 -17.80 -33.97 7.32
N SER A 114 -16.55 -34.03 7.79
CA SER A 114 -16.21 -33.77 9.19
C SER A 114 -16.53 -32.33 9.58
N ARG A 115 -16.55 -32.03 10.89
CA ARG A 115 -16.79 -30.66 11.37
C ARG A 115 -15.78 -29.66 10.80
N GLY A 116 -14.49 -30.02 10.75
CA GLY A 116 -13.45 -29.15 10.17
C GLY A 116 -13.71 -28.83 8.71
N GLU A 117 -14.04 -29.86 7.90
CA GLU A 117 -14.39 -29.65 6.49
C GLU A 117 -15.65 -28.81 6.32
N ARG A 118 -16.64 -28.91 7.22
CA ARG A 118 -17.86 -28.09 7.12
C ARG A 118 -17.63 -26.61 7.48
N MET A 119 -16.64 -26.32 8.32
CA MET A 119 -16.32 -24.96 8.74
C MET A 119 -15.31 -24.28 7.80
N ALA A 120 -14.52 -25.05 7.05
CA ALA A 120 -13.59 -24.50 6.07
C ALA A 120 -14.36 -23.83 4.92
N HIS A 121 -14.00 -22.58 4.57
CA HIS A 121 -14.64 -21.90 3.44
C HIS A 121 -14.30 -22.64 2.13
N PRO A 122 -15.27 -22.94 1.25
CA PRO A 122 -15.01 -23.74 0.05
C PRO A 122 -13.98 -23.17 -0.90
N PHE A 123 -13.87 -21.84 -0.91
CA PHE A 123 -13.00 -21.12 -1.82
C PHE A 123 -11.67 -20.66 -1.20
N ILE A 124 -11.56 -20.59 0.14
CA ILE A 124 -10.32 -20.13 0.80
C ILE A 124 -9.48 -21.36 1.09
N THR A 125 -8.55 -21.66 0.18
CA THR A 125 -7.62 -22.78 0.34
C THR A 125 -6.49 -22.41 1.29
N LEU A 126 -5.85 -23.43 1.87
CA LEU A 126 -4.65 -23.23 2.68
C LEU A 126 -3.55 -22.49 1.90
N GLU A 127 -3.41 -22.80 0.61
CA GLU A 127 -2.45 -22.17 -0.31
C GLU A 127 -2.73 -20.67 -0.45
N THR A 128 -3.99 -20.26 -0.64
CA THR A 128 -4.34 -18.83 -0.68
C THR A 128 -4.03 -18.14 0.64
N GLY A 129 -4.26 -18.80 1.78
CA GLY A 129 -3.89 -18.27 3.09
C GLY A 129 -2.38 -18.10 3.26
N GLN A 130 -1.58 -19.07 2.80
CA GLN A 130 -0.12 -19.01 2.84
C GLN A 130 0.43 -17.93 1.91
N ALA A 131 -0.11 -17.79 0.69
CA ALA A 131 0.28 -16.75 -0.25
C ALA A 131 0.04 -15.34 0.34
N LEU A 132 -1.12 -15.11 0.95
CA LEU A 132 -1.45 -13.84 1.61
C LEU A 132 -0.51 -13.54 2.79
N LEU A 133 -0.10 -14.56 3.56
CA LEU A 133 0.86 -14.39 4.65
C LEU A 133 2.25 -13.99 4.13
N LEU A 134 2.72 -14.63 3.05
CA LEU A 134 3.99 -14.28 2.42
C LEU A 134 3.98 -12.86 1.86
N GLU A 135 2.91 -12.48 1.16
CA GLU A 135 2.74 -11.13 0.64
C GLU A 135 2.72 -10.09 1.75
N ARG A 136 2.01 -10.36 2.86
CA ARG A 136 2.01 -9.49 4.03
C ARG A 136 3.42 -9.32 4.62
N LEU A 137 4.19 -10.39 4.74
CA LEU A 137 5.56 -10.32 5.27
C LEU A 137 6.47 -9.52 4.33
N ALA A 138 6.34 -9.71 3.01
CA ALA A 138 7.10 -8.95 2.01
C ALA A 138 6.78 -7.45 2.07
N LEU A 139 5.49 -7.09 2.17
CA LEU A 139 5.04 -5.70 2.31
C LEU A 139 5.56 -5.07 3.62
N GLN A 140 5.55 -5.81 4.73
CA GLN A 140 6.10 -5.34 5.99
C GLN A 140 7.61 -5.05 5.87
N ALA A 141 8.37 -5.96 5.25
CA ALA A 141 9.81 -5.77 5.03
C ALA A 141 10.11 -4.55 4.12
N ALA A 142 9.33 -4.36 3.05
CA ALA A 142 9.46 -3.22 2.17
C ALA A 142 9.16 -1.90 2.89
N LEU A 143 8.10 -1.88 3.70
CA LEU A 143 7.71 -0.70 4.48
C LEU A 143 8.77 -0.33 5.52
N ASP A 144 9.35 -1.32 6.21
CA ASP A 144 10.44 -1.09 7.16
C ASP A 144 11.74 -0.65 6.47
N HIS A 145 11.97 -1.08 5.23
CA HIS A 145 13.07 -0.58 4.40
C HIS A 145 12.87 0.90 4.04
N SER A 146 11.72 1.27 3.47
CA SER A 146 11.44 2.68 3.12
C SER A 146 11.47 3.60 4.34
N ARG A 147 11.00 3.14 5.51
CA ARG A 147 11.11 3.90 6.77
C ARG A 147 12.57 4.13 7.20
N ARG A 148 13.49 3.22 6.89
CA ARG A 148 14.92 3.40 7.17
C ARG A 148 15.53 4.43 6.21
N GLU A 149 15.24 4.32 4.92
CA GLU A 149 15.72 5.27 3.91
C GLU A 149 15.24 6.70 4.20
N VAL A 150 13.97 6.88 4.57
CA VAL A 150 13.42 8.21 4.93
C VAL A 150 14.15 8.80 6.13
N ARG A 151 14.45 7.99 7.16
CA ARG A 151 15.20 8.46 8.34
C ARG A 151 16.63 8.83 7.97
N GLU A 152 17.28 8.06 7.12
CA GLU A 152 18.64 8.38 6.65
C GLU A 152 18.67 9.68 5.86
N LEU A 153 17.73 9.86 4.92
CA LEU A 153 17.59 11.10 4.16
C LEU A 153 17.30 12.31 5.06
N GLN A 154 16.47 12.14 6.10
CA GLN A 154 16.21 13.20 7.08
C GLN A 154 17.49 13.60 7.82
N LEU A 155 18.30 12.64 8.28
CA LEU A 155 19.57 12.91 8.94
C LEU A 155 20.57 13.62 8.01
N GLN A 156 20.66 13.18 6.75
CA GLN A 156 21.49 13.83 5.74
C GLN A 156 21.04 15.26 5.47
N HIS A 157 19.73 15.49 5.36
CA HIS A 157 19.16 16.81 5.15
C HIS A 157 19.48 17.76 6.33
N GLU A 158 19.30 17.30 7.57
CA GLU A 158 19.65 18.07 8.76
C GLU A 158 21.15 18.39 8.82
N ALA A 159 22.01 17.44 8.44
CA ALA A 159 23.46 17.65 8.38
C ALA A 159 23.83 18.73 7.34
N LEU A 160 23.23 18.67 6.15
CA LEU A 160 23.44 19.66 5.09
C LEU A 160 22.93 21.05 5.49
N LEU A 161 21.79 21.14 6.17
CA LEU A 161 21.28 22.42 6.70
C LEU A 161 22.24 23.03 7.73
N LYS A 162 22.82 22.22 8.62
CA LYS A 162 23.84 22.69 9.58
C LYS A 162 25.10 23.17 8.87
N GLN A 163 25.59 22.44 7.89
CA GLN A 163 26.76 22.83 7.10
C GLN A 163 26.55 24.13 6.33
N SER A 164 25.38 24.30 5.69
CA SER A 164 25.07 25.53 4.95
C SER A 164 24.95 26.74 5.87
N ALA A 165 24.36 26.59 7.06
CA ALA A 165 24.30 27.65 8.07
C ALA A 165 25.71 28.12 8.50
N VAL A 166 26.64 27.19 8.74
CA VAL A 166 28.04 27.51 9.08
C VAL A 166 28.74 28.24 7.93
N LEU A 167 28.56 27.77 6.69
CA LEU A 167 29.17 28.41 5.52
C LEU A 167 28.63 29.83 5.30
N LEU A 168 27.32 30.04 5.45
CA LEU A 168 26.71 31.37 5.35
C LEU A 168 27.19 32.31 6.45
N ALA A 169 27.34 31.83 7.68
CA ALA A 169 27.92 32.60 8.78
C ALA A 169 29.38 33.00 8.50
N SER A 170 30.19 32.10 7.91
CA SER A 170 31.59 32.41 7.55
C SER A 170 31.75 33.37 6.36
N LYS A 171 30.81 33.38 5.41
CA LYS A 171 30.83 34.28 4.25
C LYS A 171 30.35 35.69 4.57
N GLN A 172 29.73 35.91 5.72
CA GLN A 172 29.50 37.25 6.28
C GLN A 172 30.79 37.81 6.88
N CYS A 173 31.86 37.87 6.09
CA CYS A 173 32.98 38.73 6.40
C CYS A 173 32.57 40.16 6.04
N ALA A 174 31.69 40.75 6.85
CA ALA A 174 31.40 42.18 6.80
C ALA A 174 32.73 42.92 6.96
N ILE A 175 32.99 43.93 6.14
CA ILE A 175 34.09 44.87 6.38
C ILE A 175 33.91 45.35 7.82
N SER A 176 34.89 45.10 8.70
CA SER A 176 34.77 45.51 10.08
C SER A 176 34.57 47.03 10.15
N ASP A 177 33.78 47.52 11.11
CA ASP A 177 33.51 48.95 11.28
C ASP A 177 34.81 49.79 11.31
N ARG A 178 35.89 49.20 11.83
CA ARG A 178 37.24 49.76 11.84
C ARG A 178 37.82 49.94 10.43
N ALA A 179 37.69 48.95 9.56
CA ALA A 179 38.15 49.04 8.18
C ALA A 179 37.32 50.03 7.37
N GLU A 180 35.99 50.06 7.54
CA GLU A 180 35.14 51.06 6.88
C GLU A 180 35.51 52.49 7.30
N THR A 181 35.71 52.71 8.61
CA THR A 181 36.16 54.02 9.13
C THR A 181 37.51 54.42 8.55
N THR A 182 38.45 53.47 8.46
CA THR A 182 39.79 53.70 7.87
C THR A 182 39.67 54.11 6.40
N TYR A 183 38.85 53.42 5.60
CA TYR A 183 38.63 53.77 4.20
C TYR A 183 37.96 55.14 4.03
N LEU A 184 36.95 55.45 4.85
CA LEU A 184 36.30 56.77 4.82
C LEU A 184 37.27 57.90 5.19
N ASN A 185 38.19 57.68 6.14
CA ASN A 185 39.21 58.66 6.50
C ASN A 185 40.22 58.88 5.37
N ILE A 186 40.68 57.81 4.72
CA ILE A 186 41.58 57.90 3.56
C ILE A 186 40.89 58.66 2.42
N ILE A 187 39.66 58.29 2.07
CA ILE A 187 38.88 58.95 1.01
C ILE A 187 38.66 60.43 1.35
N GLY A 188 38.28 60.75 2.58
CA GLY A 188 38.04 62.12 3.01
C GLY A 188 39.32 62.97 3.01
N GLY A 189 40.45 62.38 3.39
CA GLY A 189 41.76 63.02 3.32
C GLY A 189 42.18 63.31 1.89
N MET A 190 42.02 62.33 0.99
CA MET A 190 42.27 62.52 -0.44
C MET A 190 41.37 63.61 -1.04
N LEU A 191 40.07 63.62 -0.72
CA LEU A 191 39.15 64.67 -1.18
C LEU A 191 39.56 66.06 -0.69
N THR A 192 40.00 66.15 0.58
CA THR A 192 40.48 67.41 1.15
C THR A 192 41.74 67.91 0.45
N LEU A 193 42.68 67.02 0.14
CA LEU A 193 43.89 67.35 -0.61
C LEU A 193 43.57 67.75 -2.05
N MET A 194 42.76 66.98 -2.77
CA MET A 194 42.43 67.26 -4.18
C MET A 194 41.73 68.61 -4.35
N LEU A 195 40.87 69.00 -3.42
CA LEU A 195 40.15 70.29 -3.45
C LEU A 195 40.91 71.40 -2.70
N GLY A 196 42.07 71.10 -2.13
CA GLY A 196 42.89 72.00 -1.35
C GLY A 196 43.93 72.74 -2.17
N GLN A 197 44.66 73.62 -1.49
CA GLN A 197 45.75 74.41 -2.05
C GLN A 197 46.94 74.38 -1.08
N SER A 198 48.14 74.54 -1.61
CA SER A 198 49.36 74.72 -0.80
C SER A 198 49.32 76.02 -0.01
N PRO A 199 50.15 76.17 1.05
CA PRO A 199 50.25 77.41 1.83
C PRO A 199 50.58 78.65 0.97
N SER A 200 51.21 78.45 -0.18
CA SER A 200 51.52 79.50 -1.17
C SER A 200 50.39 79.76 -2.18
N GLY A 201 49.21 79.14 -2.01
CA GLY A 201 48.01 79.36 -2.83
C GLY A 201 47.92 78.51 -4.11
N VAL A 202 48.88 77.61 -4.37
CA VAL A 202 48.85 76.75 -5.56
C VAL A 202 47.93 75.54 -5.33
N PRO A 203 46.90 75.29 -6.15
CA PRO A 203 46.02 74.12 -6.02
C PRO A 203 46.75 72.80 -6.17
N TYR A 204 46.40 71.81 -5.36
CA TYR A 204 47.01 70.47 -5.46
C TYR A 204 46.46 69.63 -6.62
N SER A 205 45.27 69.95 -7.13
CA SER A 205 44.69 69.28 -8.31
C SER A 205 44.00 70.26 -9.26
N SER A 206 43.72 69.80 -10.47
CA SER A 206 42.94 70.55 -11.46
C SER A 206 41.43 70.56 -11.17
N PHE A 207 40.95 69.71 -10.25
CA PHE A 207 39.55 69.66 -9.87
C PHE A 207 39.22 70.75 -8.85
N LYS A 208 38.21 71.56 -9.17
CA LYS A 208 37.78 72.70 -8.32
C LYS A 208 36.61 72.36 -7.40
N THR A 209 35.83 71.34 -7.72
CA THR A 209 34.64 70.95 -6.95
C THR A 209 34.52 69.44 -6.83
N GLN A 210 33.77 68.99 -5.83
CA GLN A 210 33.50 67.57 -5.62
C GLN A 210 32.69 66.98 -6.78
N GLU A 211 31.77 67.76 -7.35
CA GLU A 211 30.97 67.38 -8.51
C GLU A 211 31.85 67.11 -9.73
N ALA A 212 32.91 67.90 -9.94
CA ALA A 212 33.87 67.65 -11.02
C ALA A 212 34.60 66.31 -10.87
N ILE A 213 34.92 65.93 -9.62
CA ILE A 213 35.52 64.62 -9.30
C ILE A 213 34.52 63.49 -9.54
N VAL A 214 33.26 63.66 -9.11
CA VAL A 214 32.18 62.68 -9.33
C VAL A 214 31.94 62.45 -10.83
N THR A 215 31.82 63.52 -11.62
CA THR A 215 31.65 63.43 -13.07
C THR A 215 32.83 62.74 -13.74
N ALA A 216 34.07 63.05 -13.34
CA ALA A 216 35.26 62.38 -13.88
C ALA A 216 35.28 60.88 -13.52
N LEU A 217 34.95 60.52 -12.28
CA LEU A 217 34.88 59.12 -11.85
C LEU A 217 33.80 58.35 -12.60
N LEU A 218 32.64 58.96 -12.86
CA LEU A 218 31.57 58.33 -13.64
C LEU A 218 31.98 58.17 -15.11
N ALA A 219 32.62 59.17 -15.71
CA ALA A 219 33.08 59.11 -17.10
C ALA A 219 34.15 58.03 -17.30
N HIS A 220 35.06 57.84 -16.35
CA HIS A 220 36.15 56.87 -16.46
C HIS A 220 35.82 55.48 -15.92
N TYR A 221 34.94 55.36 -14.92
CA TYR A 221 34.71 54.11 -14.17
C TYR A 221 33.23 53.74 -13.95
N GLY A 222 32.27 54.40 -14.61
CA GLY A 222 30.83 54.24 -14.38
C GLY A 222 30.23 52.84 -14.62
N GLY A 223 30.97 51.91 -15.22
CA GLY A 223 30.58 50.50 -15.34
C GLY A 223 30.91 49.63 -14.11
N THR A 224 31.59 50.19 -13.12
CA THR A 224 32.06 49.45 -11.95
C THR A 224 30.97 49.44 -10.86
N MET A 225 30.67 48.26 -10.32
CA MET A 225 29.76 48.10 -9.18
C MET A 225 30.13 49.06 -8.04
N GLY A 226 29.18 49.89 -7.61
CA GLY A 226 29.35 50.88 -6.54
C GLY A 226 29.80 52.27 -6.99
N ILE A 227 30.18 52.47 -8.26
CA ILE A 227 30.54 53.78 -8.83
C ILE A 227 29.32 54.35 -9.57
N THR A 228 28.31 54.75 -8.79
CA THR A 228 27.16 55.52 -9.28
C THR A 228 27.16 56.90 -8.66
N GLU A 229 26.53 57.88 -9.31
CA GLU A 229 26.46 59.25 -8.81
C GLU A 229 25.91 59.31 -7.37
N ARG A 230 24.83 58.57 -7.13
CA ARG A 230 24.20 58.45 -5.80
C ARG A 230 25.17 57.87 -4.76
N THR A 231 25.88 56.80 -5.10
CA THR A 231 26.80 56.13 -4.15
C THR A 231 28.02 57.00 -3.84
N LEU A 232 28.61 57.63 -4.86
CA LEU A 232 29.77 58.51 -4.70
C LEU A 232 29.41 59.72 -3.84
N ASN A 233 28.29 60.39 -4.13
CA ASN A 233 27.83 61.53 -3.33
C ASN A 233 27.59 61.14 -1.87
N GLY A 234 26.97 59.98 -1.61
CA GLY A 234 26.78 59.47 -0.26
C GLY A 234 28.09 59.18 0.47
N LYS A 235 29.03 58.45 -0.17
CA LYS A 235 30.32 58.08 0.45
C LYS A 235 31.22 59.29 0.65
N PHE A 236 31.27 60.25 -0.28
CA PHE A 236 32.06 61.47 -0.14
C PHE A 236 31.53 62.38 0.96
N ALA A 237 30.21 62.53 1.08
CA ALA A 237 29.61 63.28 2.18
C ALA A 237 29.97 62.68 3.54
N ASN A 238 29.90 61.35 3.68
CA ASN A 238 30.27 60.65 4.92
C ASN A 238 31.77 60.73 5.22
N ALA A 239 32.62 60.53 4.21
CA ALA A 239 34.07 60.65 4.33
C ALA A 239 34.50 62.05 4.79
N ARG A 240 33.89 63.10 4.24
CA ARG A 240 34.18 64.49 4.63
C ARG A 240 33.72 64.81 6.05
N LYS A 241 32.58 64.28 6.48
CA LYS A 241 32.11 64.42 7.87
C LYS A 241 33.10 63.78 8.85
N ASN A 242 33.53 62.56 8.57
CA ASN A 242 34.43 61.80 9.43
C ASN A 242 35.81 62.44 9.57
N VAL A 243 36.39 62.93 8.48
CA VAL A 243 37.71 63.62 8.53
C VAL A 243 37.61 64.96 9.24
N ARG A 244 36.51 65.71 9.08
CA ARG A 244 36.29 66.97 9.80
C ARG A 244 36.11 66.76 11.29
N SER A 245 35.41 65.69 11.71
CA SER A 245 35.29 65.35 13.13
C SER A 245 36.57 64.82 13.74
N ALA A 246 37.50 64.27 12.94
CA ALA A 246 38.80 63.78 13.41
C ALA A 246 39.89 64.86 13.45
N ALA A 247 39.67 65.99 12.77
CA ALA A 247 40.60 67.14 12.71
C ALA A 247 40.19 68.30 13.65
N ALA A 248 39.07 68.16 14.37
CA ALA A 248 38.59 69.07 15.41
C ALA A 248 38.98 68.53 16.79
#